data_AF-A0A1Z8AW85-F1
#
_entry.id   AF-A0A1Z8AW85-F1
#
_cell.length_a   1.000
_cell.length_b   1.000
_cell.length_c   1.000
_cell.angle_alpha   90.00
_cell.angle_beta   90.00
_cell.angle_gamma   90.00
#
_symmetry.space_group_name_H-M   'P 1'
#
loop_
_entity.id
_entity.type
_entity.pdbx_description
1 polymer ?
#
loop_
_entity_poly.entity_id
_entity_poly.type
_entity_poly.pdbx_seq_one_letter_code
_entity_poly.pdbx_strand_id
1 'polypeptide(L)' 'MLEKLVDHYGWNELGDLIRINSFNSNPGFKSSLKFLRKTDWARKKVEDLYVETFID' A
#
# COMPACT_ATOMS: atom_id res chain seq x y z
N MET A 1 6.46 -1.26 6.92
CA MET A 1 5.51 -2.10 6.16
C MET A 1 5.33 -1.59 4.75
N LEU A 2 4.62 -0.46 4.56
CA LEU A 2 4.42 0.14 3.23
C LEU A 2 5.72 0.40 2.48
N GLU A 3 6.77 0.91 3.15
CA GLU A 3 8.10 1.12 2.56
C GLU A 3 8.67 -0.16 1.94
N LYS A 4 8.71 -1.27 2.69
CA LYS A 4 9.16 -2.57 2.17
C LYS A 4 8.32 -3.07 0.99
N LEU A 5 7.01 -2.87 1.02
CA LEU A 5 6.14 -3.25 -0.09
C LEU A 5 6.40 -2.39 -1.33
N VAL A 6 6.64 -1.08 -1.16
CA VAL A 6 7.01 -0.18 -2.24
C VAL A 6 8.40 -0.51 -2.79
N ASP A 7 9.35 -0.89 -1.94
CA ASP A 7 10.68 -1.32 -2.38
C ASP A 7 10.64 -2.64 -3.15
N HIS A 8 9.70 -3.53 -2.83
CA HIS A 8 9.55 -4.84 -3.46
C HIS A 8 8.75 -4.79 -4.78
N TYR A 9 7.58 -4.14 -4.78
CA TYR A 9 6.65 -4.11 -5.92
C TYR A 9 6.69 -2.78 -6.70
N GLY A 10 7.11 -1.68 -6.07
CA GLY A 10 6.90 -0.34 -6.60
C GLY A 10 5.44 0.12 -6.52
N TRP A 11 5.22 1.40 -6.83
CA TRP A 11 3.90 2.00 -6.71
C TRP A 11 2.88 1.52 -7.75
N ASN A 12 3.33 1.24 -8.97
CA ASN A 12 2.43 0.81 -10.04
C ASN A 12 1.79 -0.54 -9.72
N GLU A 13 2.61 -1.54 -9.35
CA GLU A 13 2.11 -2.88 -9.01
C GLU A 13 1.30 -2.86 -7.71
N LEU A 14 1.70 -2.08 -6.70
CA LEU A 14 0.85 -1.85 -5.53
C LEU A 14 -0.50 -1.24 -5.87
N GLY A 15 -0.56 -0.38 -6.88
CA GLY A 15 -1.78 0.20 -7.41
C GLY A 15 -2.71 -0.81 -8.07
N ASP A 16 -2.14 -1.85 -8.69
CA ASP A 16 -2.89 -2.96 -9.29
C ASP A 16 -3.37 -3.96 -8.23
N LEU A 17 -2.53 -4.30 -7.26
CA LEU A 17 -2.84 -5.20 -6.14
C LEU A 17 -3.87 -4.55 -5.19
N ILE A 18 -3.68 -3.28 -4.88
CA ILE A 18 -4.52 -2.49 -3.97
C ILE A 18 -5.01 -1.27 -4.74
N ARG A 19 -6.11 -1.44 -5.47
CA ARG A 19 -6.75 -0.40 -6.30
C ARG A 19 -7.30 0.76 -5.49
N ILE A 20 -6.41 1.66 -5.06
CA ILE A 20 -6.72 2.92 -4.38
C ILE A 20 -6.04 4.10 -5.08
N ASN A 21 -6.73 5.24 -5.12
CA ASN A 21 -6.20 6.45 -5.75
C ASN A 21 -4.89 6.94 -5.12
N SER A 22 -4.64 6.61 -3.84
CA SER A 22 -3.41 7.00 -3.17
C SER A 22 -2.15 6.35 -3.76
N PHE A 23 -2.28 5.20 -4.41
CA PHE A 23 -1.17 4.52 -5.09
C PHE A 23 -1.14 4.85 -6.60
N ASN A 24 -2.31 5.05 -7.22
CA ASN A 24 -2.42 5.25 -8.67
C ASN A 24 -2.26 6.71 -9.13
N SER A 25 -2.67 7.71 -8.33
CA SER A 25 -2.77 9.10 -8.80
C SER A 25 -1.74 10.05 -8.20
N ASN A 26 -1.32 9.83 -6.96
CA ASN A 26 -0.26 10.61 -6.33
C ASN A 26 0.56 9.74 -5.37
N PRO A 27 1.26 8.72 -5.93
CA PRO A 27 2.05 7.79 -5.15
C PRO A 27 3.11 8.54 -4.34
N GLY A 28 3.15 8.23 -3.05
CA GLY A 28 4.08 8.84 -2.12
C GLY A 28 3.79 8.44 -0.68
N PHE A 29 4.83 8.35 0.14
CA PHE A 29 4.69 7.87 1.52
C PHE A 29 3.78 8.76 2.36
N LYS A 30 3.96 10.10 2.31
CA LYS A 30 3.16 11.02 3.13
C LYS A 30 1.67 11.01 2.74
N SER A 31 1.35 11.06 1.45
CA SER A 31 -0.03 11.01 0.95
C SER A 31 -0.69 9.67 1.29
N SER A 32 0.02 8.57 1.05
CA SER A 32 -0.44 7.21 1.35
C SER A 32 -0.67 6.98 2.82
N LEU A 33 0.28 7.31 3.69
CA LEU A 33 0.09 7.13 5.13
C LEU A 33 -1.05 7.99 5.67
N LYS A 34 -1.25 9.21 5.15
CA LYS A 34 -2.38 10.06 5.51
C LYS A 34 -3.72 9.44 5.08
N PHE A 35 -3.79 8.88 3.87
CA PHE A 35 -4.97 8.18 3.37
C PHE A 35 -5.26 6.92 4.19
N LEU A 36 -4.26 6.04 4.35
CA LEU A 36 -4.38 4.79 5.09
C LEU A 36 -4.77 5.00 6.56
N ARG A 37 -4.42 6.13 7.19
CA ARG A 37 -4.90 6.50 8.55
C ARG A 37 -6.41 6.78 8.62
N LYS A 38 -7.04 7.20 7.52
CA LYS A 38 -8.46 7.55 7.46
C LYS A 38 -9.33 6.46 6.83
N THR A 39 -8.71 5.45 6.25
CA THR A 39 -9.39 4.43 5.46
C THR A 39 -8.94 3.05 5.92
N ASP A 40 -9.57 2.56 6.99
CA ASP A 40 -9.15 1.35 7.70
C ASP A 40 -9.15 0.10 6.82
N TRP A 41 -10.15 -0.07 5.95
CA TRP A 41 -10.19 -1.21 5.02
C TRP A 41 -8.98 -1.24 4.06
N ALA A 42 -8.49 -0.06 3.65
CA ALA A 42 -7.33 0.03 2.77
C ALA A 42 -6.04 -0.28 3.53
N ARG A 43 -5.93 0.19 4.78
CA ARG A 43 -4.82 -0.18 5.67
C ARG A 43 -4.76 -1.68 5.87
N LYS A 44 -5.90 -2.31 6.16
CA LYS A 44 -5.99 -3.76 6.37
C LYS A 44 -5.49 -4.54 5.14
N LYS A 45 -5.87 -4.13 3.92
CA LYS A 45 -5.34 -4.74 2.69
C LYS A 45 -3.81 -4.62 2.56
N VAL A 46 -3.22 -3.49 2.94
CA VAL A 46 -1.76 -3.33 2.93
C VAL A 46 -1.09 -4.23 3.99
N GLU A 47 -1.72 -4.41 5.15
CA GLU A 47 -1.24 -5.31 6.20
C GLU A 47 -1.29 -6.76 5.76
N ASP A 48 -2.42 -7.18 5.17
CA ASP A 48 -2.60 -8.54 4.68
C ASP A 48 -1.60 -8.86 3.56
N LEU A 49 -1.43 -7.95 2.59
CA LEU A 49 -0.44 -8.11 1.52
C LEU A 49 1.00 -8.21 2.07
N TYR A 50 1.32 -7.46 3.13
CA TYR A 50 2.65 -7.54 3.74
C TYR A 50 2.91 -8.91 4.37
N VAL A 51 1.91 -9.50 5.04
CA VAL A 51 2.02 -10.84 5.61
C VAL A 51 2.22 -11.86 4.50
N GLU A 52 1.40 -11.81 3.46
CA GLU A 52 1.49 -12.70 2.28
C GLU A 52 2.83 -12.61 1.56
N THR A 53 3.46 -11.43 1.51
CA THR A 53 4.71 -11.23 0.75
C THR A 53 5.96 -11.62 1.54
N PHE A 54 5.96 -11.47 2.88
CA PHE A 54 7.20 -11.52 3.66
C PHE A 54 7.17 -12.43 4.89
N ILE A 55 6.01 -12.97 5.27
CA ILE A 55 5.83 -13.69 6.53
C ILE A 55 5.33 -15.12 6.32
N ASP A 56 4.50 -15.36 5.30
CA ASP A 56 4.16 -16.71 4.79
C ASP A 56 5.23 -17.23 3.82
#